data_AF-A0A9D1WAE8-F1
#
_entry.id   AF-A0A9D1WAE8-F1
#
_cell.length_a   1.000
_cell.length_b   1.000
_cell.length_c   1.000
_cell.angle_alpha   90.00
_cell.angle_beta   90.00
_cell.angle_gamma   90.00
#
_symmetry.space_group_name_H-M   'P 1'
#
loop_
_entity.id
_entity.type
_entity.pdbx_description
1 polymer ?
#
loop_
_entity_poly.entity_id
_entity_poly.type
_entity_poly.pdbx_seq_one_letter_code
_entity_poly.pdbx_strand_id
1 'polypeptide(L)'
;MKKLFNNLLFKVVLAIFLGILLGGILPESISRVFATLNGLFDQLLKFLIPLIIVGLIVPSIAKLGDTAGKLLLITIALAYGSTIFAGVSSFAISKIVFPSLLAGQNISSVAEGDSGLEAYFTLDIPPLFDVMSALAIAFLLGIGLAKKGGITLFKMAEDFEVIITFLIEKLIIPLLPIFIFGIFLDMTYAGKVMVILNVFLKII
;
A
#
# COMPACT_ATOMS: atom_id res chain seq x y z
N MET A 1 -0.83 26.58 -13.53
CA MET A 1 -0.37 25.29 -14.09
C MET A 1 0.67 24.57 -13.22
N LYS A 2 1.71 25.21 -12.66
CA LYS A 2 2.72 24.55 -11.78
C LYS A 2 2.19 23.84 -10.51
N LYS A 3 1.01 24.20 -9.99
CA LYS A 3 0.42 23.57 -8.79
C LYS A 3 -0.27 22.22 -9.07
N LEU A 4 -0.79 21.99 -10.29
CA LEU A 4 -1.46 20.73 -10.66
C LEU A 4 -0.45 19.58 -10.81
N PHE A 5 0.69 19.84 -11.44
CA PHE A 5 1.79 18.86 -11.60
C PHE A 5 2.51 18.52 -10.29
N ASN A 6 2.27 19.25 -9.21
CA ASN A 6 2.87 18.95 -7.90
C ASN A 6 1.91 18.20 -6.96
N ASN A 7 0.66 17.95 -7.37
CA ASN A 7 -0.26 17.12 -6.63
C ASN A 7 0.08 15.63 -6.86
N LEU A 8 0.29 14.89 -5.77
CA LEU A 8 0.58 13.46 -5.82
C LEU A 8 -0.51 12.69 -6.56
N LEU A 9 -1.78 13.02 -6.31
CA LEU A 9 -2.92 12.36 -6.96
C LEU A 9 -2.84 12.50 -8.49
N PHE A 10 -2.52 13.70 -8.98
CA PHE A 10 -2.36 13.94 -10.41
C PHE A 10 -1.17 13.15 -10.98
N LYS A 11 -0.04 13.11 -10.27
CA LYS A 11 1.14 12.31 -10.68
C LYS A 11 0.81 10.82 -10.76
N VAL A 12 0.03 10.31 -9.80
CA VAL A 12 -0.40 8.90 -9.79
C VAL A 12 -1.33 8.61 -10.97
N VAL A 13 -2.36 9.43 -11.19
CA VAL A 13 -3.27 9.24 -12.34
C VAL A 13 -2.51 9.31 -13.67
N LEU A 14 -1.58 10.26 -13.80
CA LEU A 14 -0.75 10.39 -14.99
C LEU A 14 0.18 9.18 -15.16
N ALA A 15 0.77 8.66 -14.08
CA ALA A 15 1.61 7.47 -14.09
C ALA A 15 0.83 6.23 -14.54
N ILE A 16 -0.41 6.05 -14.06
CA ILE A 16 -1.30 4.97 -14.51
C ILE A 16 -1.56 5.09 -16.01
N PHE A 17 -1.98 6.27 -16.47
CA PHE A 17 -2.29 6.49 -17.89
C PHE A 17 -1.07 6.24 -18.79
N LEU A 18 0.10 6.75 -18.40
CA LEU A 18 1.34 6.53 -19.13
C LEU A 18 1.79 5.07 -19.10
N GLY A 19 1.63 4.36 -17.98
CA GLY A 19 1.98 2.94 -17.86
C GLY A 19 1.17 2.07 -18.82
N ILE A 20 -0.12 2.37 -18.95
CA ILE A 20 -1.03 1.70 -19.87
C ILE A 20 -0.68 2.03 -21.33
N LEU A 21 -0.42 3.29 -21.66
CA LEU A 21 -0.17 3.72 -23.04
C LEU A 21 1.20 3.24 -23.54
N LEU A 22 2.22 3.33 -22.70
CA LEU A 22 3.59 2.97 -23.06
C LEU A 22 3.90 1.47 -22.89
N GLY A 23 3.12 0.72 -22.10
CA GLY A 23 3.36 -0.71 -21.87
C GLY A 23 3.24 -1.60 -23.10
N GLY A 24 2.48 -1.18 -24.13
CA GLY A 24 2.41 -1.88 -25.42
C GLY A 24 3.40 -1.37 -26.48
N ILE A 25 4.14 -0.30 -26.20
CA ILE A 25 5.03 0.38 -27.17
C ILE A 25 6.50 0.21 -26.78
N LEU A 26 6.80 0.14 -25.48
CA LEU A 26 8.17 0.05 -24.98
C LEU A 26 8.81 -1.31 -25.26
N PRO A 27 10.05 -1.35 -25.77
CA PRO A 27 10.82 -2.58 -25.89
C PRO A 27 11.00 -3.28 -24.54
N GLU A 28 11.03 -4.61 -24.56
CA GLU A 28 11.22 -5.45 -23.37
C GLU A 28 12.42 -5.00 -22.53
N SER A 29 13.55 -4.66 -23.16
CA SER A 29 14.75 -4.24 -22.43
C SER A 29 14.55 -2.98 -21.57
N ILE A 30 13.74 -2.03 -22.04
CA ILE A 30 13.44 -0.80 -21.27
C ILE A 30 12.40 -1.12 -20.18
N SER A 31 11.40 -1.92 -20.52
CA SER A 31 10.35 -2.37 -19.62
C SER A 31 10.91 -3.14 -18.41
N ARG A 32 11.93 -3.99 -18.62
CA ARG A 32 12.62 -4.74 -17.56
C ARG A 32 13.42 -3.84 -16.59
N VAL A 33 13.87 -2.65 -17.02
CA VAL A 33 14.47 -1.67 -16.10
C VAL A 33 13.44 -1.19 -15.08
N PHE A 34 12.21 -0.89 -15.52
CA PHE A 34 11.13 -0.51 -14.62
C PHE A 34 10.70 -1.66 -13.70
N ALA A 35 10.65 -2.89 -14.20
CA ALA A 35 10.40 -4.08 -13.37
C ALA A 35 11.48 -4.24 -12.27
N THR A 36 12.74 -3.98 -12.60
CA THR A 36 13.86 -4.02 -11.63
C THR A 36 13.75 -2.92 -10.58
N LEU A 37 13.49 -1.67 -11.00
CA LEU A 37 13.27 -0.55 -10.07
C LEU A 37 12.07 -0.82 -9.16
N ASN A 38 11.02 -1.44 -9.69
CA ASN A 38 9.87 -1.86 -8.91
C ASN A 38 10.22 -2.91 -7.87
N GLY A 39 10.97 -3.95 -8.23
CA GLY A 39 11.42 -4.95 -7.26
C GLY A 39 12.26 -4.35 -6.13
N LEU A 40 13.19 -3.44 -6.47
CA LEU A 40 14.00 -2.74 -5.48
C LEU A 40 13.17 -1.87 -4.54
N PHE A 41 12.24 -1.10 -5.10
CA PHE A 41 11.38 -0.22 -4.31
C PHE A 41 10.39 -1.01 -3.46
N ASP A 42 9.82 -2.10 -3.98
CA ASP A 42 8.94 -3.00 -3.23
C ASP A 42 9.64 -3.58 -1.99
N GLN A 43 10.90 -4.02 -2.14
CA GLN A 43 11.69 -4.50 -1.01
C GLN A 43 12.03 -3.42 -0.01
N LEU A 44 12.40 -2.23 -0.49
CA LEU A 44 12.59 -1.07 0.37
C LEU A 44 11.31 -0.73 1.16
N LEU A 45 10.14 -0.77 0.52
CA LEU A 45 8.86 -0.56 1.19
C LEU A 45 8.59 -1.64 2.23
N LYS A 46 8.79 -2.92 1.90
CA LYS A 46 8.63 -4.04 2.85
C LYS A 46 9.52 -3.90 4.08
N PHE A 47 10.74 -3.41 3.91
CA PHE A 47 11.65 -3.09 5.00
C PHE A 47 11.18 -1.88 5.84
N LEU A 48 10.71 -0.82 5.18
CA LEU A 48 10.29 0.42 5.84
C LEU A 48 8.92 0.34 6.52
N ILE A 49 7.97 -0.46 6.01
CA ILE A 49 6.60 -0.55 6.54
C ILE A 49 6.60 -0.87 8.06
N PRO A 50 7.31 -1.90 8.56
CA PRO A 50 7.38 -2.16 9.99
C PRO A 50 7.91 -0.97 10.80
N LEU A 51 8.84 -0.20 10.25
CA LEU A 51 9.44 0.96 10.91
C LEU A 51 8.50 2.15 10.91
N ILE A 52 7.76 2.34 9.82
CA ILE A 52 6.70 3.34 9.71
C ILE A 52 5.62 3.08 10.75
N ILE A 53 5.21 1.81 10.90
CA ILE A 53 4.24 1.40 11.92
C ILE A 53 4.74 1.78 13.31
N VAL A 54 5.95 1.36 13.69
CA VAL A 54 6.49 1.69 15.02
C VAL A 54 6.65 3.20 15.19
N GLY A 55 7.24 3.89 14.22
CA GLY A 55 7.58 5.30 14.32
C GLY A 55 6.40 6.25 14.30
N LEU A 56 5.28 5.87 13.69
CA LEU A 56 4.07 6.69 13.71
C LEU A 56 3.10 6.27 14.83
N ILE A 57 2.93 4.97 15.07
CA ILE A 57 1.91 4.49 16.02
C ILE A 57 2.35 4.68 17.48
N VAL A 58 3.61 4.39 17.83
CA VAL A 58 4.10 4.56 19.21
C VAL A 58 3.86 5.97 19.75
N PRO A 59 4.37 7.04 19.11
CA PRO A 59 4.20 8.39 19.62
C PRO A 59 2.73 8.84 19.54
N SER A 60 1.99 8.44 18.51
CA SER A 60 0.55 8.74 18.40
C SER A 60 -0.21 8.22 19.60
N ILE A 61 0.00 6.96 20.01
CA ILE A 61 -0.67 6.37 21.17
C ILE A 61 -0.17 6.98 22.47
N ALA A 62 1.13 7.22 22.58
CA ALA A 62 1.71 7.84 23.76
C ALA A 62 1.10 9.24 24.03
N LYS A 63 0.83 10.01 22.98
CA LYS A 63 0.15 11.33 23.04
C LYS A 63 -1.30 11.25 23.53
N LEU A 64 -1.99 10.11 23.42
CA LEU A 64 -3.37 9.93 23.92
C LEU A 64 -3.45 9.81 25.46
N GLY A 65 -2.33 9.58 26.16
CA GLY A 65 -2.27 9.54 27.63
C GLY A 65 -3.10 8.41 28.27
N ASP A 66 -3.58 8.62 29.50
CA ASP A 66 -4.20 7.57 30.34
C ASP A 66 -5.44 6.90 29.71
N THR A 67 -6.12 7.57 28.79
CA THR A 67 -7.33 7.05 28.14
C THR A 67 -7.02 6.23 26.86
N ALA A 68 -5.75 6.19 26.43
CA ALA A 68 -5.33 5.53 25.18
C ALA A 68 -5.81 4.07 25.09
N GLY A 69 -5.67 3.29 26.17
CA GLY A 69 -6.08 1.88 26.18
C GLY A 69 -7.60 1.67 26.05
N LYS A 70 -8.41 2.53 26.67
CA LYS A 70 -9.89 2.44 26.59
C LYS A 70 -10.38 2.86 25.22
N LEU A 71 -9.83 3.96 24.68
CA LEU A 71 -10.13 4.42 23.32
C LEU A 71 -9.75 3.35 22.29
N LEU A 72 -8.57 2.74 22.42
CA LEU A 72 -8.12 1.67 21.53
C LEU A 72 -9.12 0.50 21.48
N LEU A 73 -9.53 0.00 22.65
CA LEU A 73 -10.46 -1.14 22.71
C LEU A 73 -11.80 -0.82 22.03
N ILE A 74 -12.31 0.40 22.22
CA ILE A 74 -13.55 0.85 21.57
C ILE A 74 -13.35 0.92 20.05
N THR A 75 -12.25 1.51 19.58
CA THR A 75 -11.93 1.61 18.15
C THR A 75 -11.76 0.23 17.51
N ILE A 76 -11.10 -0.71 18.20
CA ILE A 76 -10.97 -2.09 17.74
C ILE A 76 -12.35 -2.74 17.62
N ALA A 77 -13.19 -2.65 18.66
CA ALA A 77 -14.54 -3.24 18.61
C ALA A 77 -15.38 -2.68 17.45
N LEU A 78 -15.32 -1.36 17.24
CA LEU A 78 -16.00 -0.69 16.13
C LEU A 78 -15.42 -1.11 14.77
N ALA A 79 -14.09 -1.18 14.63
CA ALA A 79 -13.44 -1.58 13.39
C ALA A 79 -13.77 -3.02 13.01
N TYR A 80 -13.66 -3.98 13.94
CA TYR A 80 -14.02 -5.38 13.69
C TYR A 80 -15.52 -5.54 13.42
N GLY A 81 -16.38 -4.84 14.16
CA GLY A 81 -17.82 -4.82 13.90
C GLY A 81 -18.15 -4.28 12.52
N SER A 82 -17.50 -3.18 12.11
CA SER A 82 -17.64 -2.58 10.78
C SER A 82 -17.15 -3.52 9.68
N THR A 83 -16.03 -4.20 9.86
CA THR A 83 -15.49 -5.15 8.88
C THR A 83 -16.42 -6.34 8.68
N ILE A 84 -16.97 -6.90 9.77
CA ILE A 84 -17.96 -7.99 9.68
C ILE A 84 -19.22 -7.51 8.95
N PHE A 85 -19.73 -6.34 9.32
CA PHE A 85 -20.91 -5.77 8.67
C PHE A 85 -20.68 -5.51 7.17
N ALA A 86 -19.54 -4.89 6.82
CA ALA A 86 -19.14 -4.63 5.44
C ALA A 86 -18.94 -5.92 4.64
N GLY A 87 -18.37 -6.96 5.25
CA GLY A 87 -18.18 -8.27 4.61
C GLY A 87 -19.51 -8.96 4.32
N VAL A 88 -20.42 -9.00 5.29
CA VAL A 88 -21.75 -9.61 5.12
C VAL A 88 -22.58 -8.85 4.10
N SER A 89 -22.57 -7.51 4.13
CA SER A 89 -23.30 -6.70 3.16
C SER A 89 -22.73 -6.84 1.75
N SER A 90 -21.39 -6.79 1.60
CA SER A 90 -20.72 -7.02 0.31
C SER A 90 -21.02 -8.40 -0.26
N PHE A 91 -21.04 -9.43 0.58
CA PHE A 91 -21.41 -10.79 0.17
C PHE A 91 -22.87 -10.87 -0.30
N ALA A 92 -23.80 -10.27 0.43
CA ALA A 92 -25.22 -10.24 0.06
C ALA A 92 -25.43 -9.51 -1.28
N ILE A 93 -24.83 -8.33 -1.45
CA ILE A 93 -24.90 -7.54 -2.69
C ILE A 93 -24.26 -8.32 -3.84
N SER A 94 -23.08 -8.90 -3.64
CA SER A 94 -22.40 -9.70 -4.67
C SER A 94 -23.26 -10.88 -5.14
N LYS A 95 -23.91 -11.62 -4.23
CA LYS A 95 -24.82 -12.72 -4.60
C LYS A 95 -26.02 -12.28 -5.45
N ILE A 96 -26.52 -11.06 -5.26
CA ILE A 96 -27.70 -10.55 -5.97
C ILE A 96 -27.29 -9.91 -7.30
N VAL A 97 -26.22 -9.12 -7.30
CA VAL A 97 -25.86 -8.23 -8.40
C VAL A 97 -24.84 -8.87 -9.34
N PHE A 98 -23.91 -9.67 -8.86
CA PHE A 98 -22.85 -10.22 -9.73
C PHE A 98 -23.35 -11.25 -10.75
N PRO A 99 -24.31 -12.14 -10.45
CA PRO A 99 -24.83 -13.06 -11.45
C PRO A 99 -25.43 -12.38 -12.68
N SER A 100 -26.07 -11.20 -12.52
CA SER A 100 -26.61 -10.44 -13.65
C SER A 100 -25.54 -9.61 -14.37
N LEU A 101 -24.54 -9.08 -13.66
CA LEU A 101 -23.44 -8.31 -14.27
C LEU A 101 -22.40 -9.16 -15.00
N LEU A 102 -22.18 -10.39 -14.55
CA LEU A 102 -21.15 -11.31 -15.06
C LEU A 102 -21.71 -12.39 -16.00
N ALA A 103 -23.02 -12.42 -16.25
CA ALA A 103 -23.64 -13.33 -17.20
C ALA A 103 -22.97 -13.22 -18.58
N GLY A 104 -22.36 -14.32 -19.04
CA GLY A 104 -21.68 -14.40 -20.34
C GLY A 104 -20.16 -14.11 -20.35
N GLN A 105 -19.51 -13.97 -19.20
CA GLN A 105 -18.05 -13.80 -19.13
C GLN A 105 -17.31 -15.07 -18.70
N ASN A 106 -16.31 -15.48 -19.50
CA ASN A 106 -15.29 -16.45 -19.10
C ASN A 106 -14.07 -15.69 -18.58
N ILE A 107 -13.87 -15.68 -17.26
CA ILE A 107 -12.70 -15.07 -16.58
C ILE A 107 -11.45 -15.98 -16.71
N SER A 108 -11.62 -17.19 -17.23
CA SER A 108 -10.57 -18.22 -17.38
C SER A 108 -9.36 -17.76 -18.20
N SER A 109 -9.49 -16.69 -19.01
CA SER A 109 -8.40 -16.14 -19.83
C SER A 109 -7.39 -15.27 -19.08
N VAL A 110 -7.59 -15.00 -17.78
CA VAL A 110 -6.62 -14.24 -16.94
C VAL A 110 -5.67 -15.17 -16.18
N ALA A 111 -6.00 -16.46 -16.07
CA ALA A 111 -5.24 -17.42 -15.27
C ALA A 111 -3.94 -17.91 -15.96
N GLU A 112 -3.85 -17.76 -17.28
CA GLU A 112 -2.70 -18.24 -18.07
C GLU A 112 -1.93 -17.05 -18.63
N GLY A 113 -0.91 -16.63 -17.90
CA GLY A 113 -0.03 -15.55 -18.33
C GLY A 113 1.07 -15.32 -17.32
N ASP A 114 2.05 -16.24 -17.31
CA ASP A 114 3.33 -16.11 -16.62
C ASP A 114 4.30 -15.14 -17.37
N SER A 115 3.77 -14.38 -18.33
CA SER A 115 4.50 -13.43 -19.18
C SER A 115 4.62 -12.04 -18.54
N GLY A 116 4.88 -11.99 -17.24
CA GLY A 116 5.30 -10.75 -16.57
C GLY A 116 6.75 -10.39 -16.96
N LEU A 117 7.12 -9.13 -16.79
CA LEU A 117 8.50 -8.69 -17.01
C LEU A 117 9.40 -9.22 -15.89
N GLU A 118 10.37 -10.04 -16.24
CA GLU A 118 11.42 -10.43 -15.30
C GLU A 118 12.37 -9.26 -15.03
N ALA A 119 12.65 -8.98 -13.76
CA ALA A 119 13.68 -8.04 -13.38
C ALA A 119 15.06 -8.49 -13.92
N TYR A 120 15.99 -7.55 -14.11
CA TYR A 120 17.37 -7.87 -14.47
C TYR A 120 18.13 -8.50 -13.31
N PHE A 121 17.83 -8.04 -12.10
CA PHE A 121 18.33 -8.61 -10.87
C PHE A 121 17.33 -8.30 -9.75
N THR A 122 17.37 -9.11 -8.71
CA THR A 122 16.66 -8.87 -7.46
C THR A 122 17.71 -8.65 -6.38
N LEU A 123 17.49 -7.66 -5.52
CA LEU A 123 18.12 -7.69 -4.21
C LEU A 123 17.24 -8.54 -3.29
N ASP A 124 17.70 -8.83 -2.09
CA ASP A 124 16.82 -9.35 -1.04
C ASP A 124 17.11 -8.53 0.21
N ILE A 125 16.13 -7.71 0.57
CA ILE A 125 16.21 -6.85 1.75
C ILE A 125 15.18 -7.41 2.73
N PRO A 126 15.58 -8.30 3.64
CA PRO A 126 14.64 -8.92 4.57
C PRO A 126 14.02 -7.85 5.48
N PRO A 127 12.70 -7.93 5.76
CA PRO A 127 12.06 -6.98 6.67
C PRO A 127 12.63 -7.13 8.09
N LEU A 128 12.73 -6.02 8.83
CA LEU A 128 13.27 -6.05 10.19
C LEU A 128 12.43 -6.88 11.16
N PHE A 129 11.11 -6.83 11.00
CA PHE A 129 10.14 -7.71 11.67
C PHE A 129 8.86 -7.75 10.84
N ASP A 130 8.03 -8.77 11.06
CA ASP A 130 6.73 -8.87 10.39
C ASP A 130 5.80 -7.70 10.77
N VAL A 131 4.86 -7.37 9.88
CA VAL A 131 3.89 -6.28 10.06
C VAL A 131 3.09 -6.46 11.37
N MET A 132 2.68 -7.68 11.70
CA MET A 132 1.91 -7.96 12.91
C MET A 132 2.78 -7.80 14.16
N SER A 133 4.03 -8.23 14.10
CA SER A 133 5.00 -8.03 15.18
C SER A 133 5.29 -6.54 15.40
N ALA A 134 5.47 -5.76 14.33
CA ALA A 134 5.65 -4.31 14.37
C ALA A 134 4.49 -3.64 15.11
N LEU A 135 3.26 -4.03 14.74
CA LEU A 135 2.03 -3.52 15.32
C LEU A 135 1.94 -3.85 16.82
N ALA A 136 2.21 -5.10 17.20
CA ALA A 136 2.18 -5.52 18.60
C ALA A 136 3.20 -4.75 19.46
N ILE A 137 4.42 -4.59 18.96
CA ILE A 137 5.47 -3.79 19.61
C ILE A 137 5.03 -2.33 19.73
N ALA A 138 4.49 -1.75 18.66
CA ALA A 138 4.06 -0.36 18.65
C ALA A 138 2.95 -0.09 19.69
N PHE A 139 2.00 -1.01 19.84
CA PHE A 139 0.97 -0.92 20.88
C PHE A 139 1.54 -1.07 22.28
N LEU A 140 2.41 -2.06 22.51
CA LEU A 140 3.04 -2.28 23.82
C LEU A 140 3.84 -1.05 24.27
N LEU A 141 4.68 -0.51 23.39
CA LEU A 141 5.47 0.69 23.67
C LEU A 141 4.58 1.93 23.80
N GLY A 142 3.63 2.14 22.88
CA GLY A 142 2.74 3.29 22.91
C GLY A 142 1.89 3.38 24.19
N ILE A 143 1.25 2.27 24.59
CA ILE A 143 0.45 2.21 25.83
C ILE A 143 1.36 2.30 27.06
N GLY A 144 2.53 1.67 27.02
CA GLY A 144 3.53 1.73 28.08
C GLY A 144 4.00 3.16 28.34
N LEU A 145 4.29 3.92 27.27
CA LEU A 145 4.65 5.32 27.34
C LEU A 145 3.49 6.21 27.80
N ALA A 146 2.27 5.94 27.32
CA ALA A 146 1.08 6.69 27.71
C ALA A 146 0.78 6.63 29.22
N LYS A 147 1.07 5.49 29.88
CA LYS A 147 0.78 5.27 31.31
C LYS A 147 1.96 5.43 32.25
N LYS A 148 3.18 5.11 31.79
CA LYS A 148 4.39 5.01 32.63
C LYS A 148 5.63 5.61 31.96
N GLY A 149 5.48 6.30 30.84
CA GLY A 149 6.59 6.83 30.06
C GLY A 149 7.29 7.99 30.74
N GLY A 150 8.62 7.92 30.87
CA GLY A 150 9.44 9.08 31.19
C GLY A 150 9.56 10.04 30.00
N ILE A 151 9.81 11.32 30.29
CA ILE A 151 9.93 12.40 29.29
C ILE A 151 10.97 12.06 28.20
N THR A 152 12.06 11.38 28.56
CA THR A 152 13.15 11.04 27.63
C THR A 152 12.74 10.06 26.55
N LEU A 153 12.09 8.94 26.91
CA LEU A 153 11.65 7.93 25.94
C LEU A 153 10.51 8.45 25.06
N PHE A 154 9.66 9.31 25.61
CA PHE A 154 8.62 9.98 24.84
C PHE A 154 9.23 10.89 23.77
N LYS A 155 10.20 11.75 24.12
CA LYS A 155 10.90 12.60 23.16
C LYS A 155 11.63 11.80 22.08
N MET A 156 12.29 10.69 22.45
CA MET A 156 12.91 9.80 21.46
C MET A 156 11.89 9.25 20.45
N ALA A 157 10.69 8.88 20.91
CA ALA A 157 9.63 8.41 20.02
C ALA A 157 9.12 9.52 19.09
N GLU A 158 9.04 10.77 19.57
CA GLU A 158 8.69 11.92 18.73
C GLU A 158 9.77 12.24 17.69
N ASP A 159 11.06 12.22 18.08
CA ASP A 159 12.16 12.42 17.14
C ASP A 159 12.18 11.32 16.07
N PHE A 160 11.88 10.08 16.45
CA PHE A 160 11.75 8.97 15.51
C PHE A 160 10.55 9.16 14.54
N GLU A 161 9.41 9.67 15.03
CA GLU A 161 8.27 10.07 14.19
C GLU A 161 8.67 11.06 13.09
N VAL A 162 9.49 12.06 13.45
CA VAL A 162 9.96 13.09 12.52
C VAL A 162 10.88 12.49 11.46
N ILE A 163 11.80 11.59 11.85
CA ILE A 163 12.69 10.90 10.91
C ILE A 163 11.88 10.05 9.91
N ILE A 164 10.89 9.31 10.40
CA ILE A 164 10.03 8.48 9.56
C ILE A 164 9.19 9.33 8.62
N THR A 165 8.61 10.43 9.12
CA THR A 165 7.85 11.37 8.29
C THR A 165 8.73 11.96 7.17
N PHE A 166 9.96 12.35 7.49
CA PHE A 166 10.92 12.85 6.50
C PHE A 166 11.23 11.79 5.43
N LEU A 167 11.44 10.53 5.82
CA LEU A 167 11.66 9.43 4.87
C LEU A 167 10.43 9.23 3.97
N ILE A 168 9.21 9.28 4.51
CA ILE A 168 8.00 9.18 3.70
C ILE A 168 7.96 10.30 2.65
N GLU A 169 8.18 11.55 3.07
CA GLU A 169 8.07 12.72 2.20
C GLU A 169 9.17 12.81 1.13
N LYS A 170 10.40 12.46 1.48
CA LYS A 170 11.57 12.63 0.60
C LYS A 170 11.94 11.40 -0.20
N LEU A 171 11.60 10.21 0.30
CA LEU A 171 11.95 8.95 -0.34
C LEU A 171 10.73 8.27 -0.94
N ILE A 172 9.67 8.01 -0.14
CA ILE A 172 8.55 7.18 -0.59
C ILE A 172 7.65 7.93 -1.57
N ILE A 173 7.15 9.11 -1.19
CA ILE A 173 6.19 9.89 -1.99
C ILE A 173 6.72 10.21 -3.40
N PRO A 174 7.99 10.61 -3.59
CA PRO A 174 8.52 10.92 -4.92
C PRO A 174 8.72 9.67 -5.81
N LEU A 175 9.03 8.52 -5.23
CA LEU A 175 9.25 7.26 -5.96
C LEU A 175 7.93 6.54 -6.30
N LEU A 176 6.88 6.77 -5.51
CA LEU A 176 5.58 6.11 -5.66
C LEU A 176 4.97 6.23 -7.07
N PRO A 177 4.96 7.41 -7.75
CA PRO A 177 4.45 7.49 -9.12
C PRO A 177 5.23 6.64 -10.13
N ILE A 178 6.56 6.54 -9.98
CA ILE A 178 7.41 5.72 -10.86
C ILE A 178 7.10 4.23 -10.62
N PHE A 179 6.93 3.85 -9.36
CA PHE A 179 6.56 2.49 -8.98
C PHE A 179 5.20 2.08 -9.58
N ILE A 180 4.18 2.94 -9.43
CA ILE A 180 2.85 2.70 -10.01
C ILE A 180 2.93 2.64 -11.54
N PHE A 181 3.67 3.53 -12.18
CA PHE A 181 3.92 3.46 -13.62
C PHE A 181 4.47 2.09 -14.02
N GLY A 182 5.49 1.59 -13.32
CA GLY A 182 6.08 0.28 -13.58
C GLY A 182 5.10 -0.89 -13.39
N ILE A 183 4.20 -0.81 -12.40
CA ILE A 183 3.16 -1.85 -12.18
C ILE A 183 2.21 -1.90 -13.37
N PHE A 184 1.68 -0.76 -13.80
CA PHE A 184 0.74 -0.72 -14.92
C PHE A 184 1.41 -1.04 -16.25
N LEU A 185 2.68 -0.68 -16.42
CA LEU A 185 3.50 -1.09 -17.56
C LEU A 185 3.63 -2.61 -17.61
N ASP A 186 4.02 -3.26 -16.49
CA ASP A 186 4.14 -4.72 -16.40
C ASP A 186 2.81 -5.43 -16.66
N MET A 187 1.73 -4.97 -16.05
CA MET A 187 0.40 -5.52 -16.28
C MET A 187 -0.05 -5.36 -17.74
N THR A 188 0.37 -4.28 -18.44
CA THR A 188 0.03 -4.03 -19.84
C THR A 188 0.85 -4.94 -20.74
N TYR A 189 2.13 -5.11 -20.45
CA TYR A 189 3.01 -6.06 -21.13
C TYR A 189 2.50 -7.50 -21.01
N ALA A 190 2.01 -7.87 -19.83
CA ALA A 190 1.37 -9.17 -19.58
C ALA A 190 -0.04 -9.30 -20.21
N GLY A 191 -0.57 -8.27 -20.88
CA GLY A 191 -1.91 -8.27 -21.47
C GLY A 191 -3.07 -8.24 -20.46
N LYS A 192 -2.79 -8.03 -19.17
CA LYS A 192 -3.77 -8.14 -18.06
C LYS A 192 -4.54 -6.85 -17.81
N VAL A 193 -3.97 -5.68 -18.14
CA VAL A 193 -4.57 -4.37 -17.82
C VAL A 193 -5.99 -4.21 -18.35
N MET A 194 -6.23 -4.52 -19.62
CA MET A 194 -7.54 -4.23 -20.23
C MET A 194 -8.65 -5.09 -19.63
N VAL A 195 -8.34 -6.35 -19.30
CA VAL A 195 -9.29 -7.26 -18.65
C VAL A 195 -9.61 -6.76 -17.24
N ILE A 196 -8.58 -6.41 -16.48
CA ILE A 196 -8.73 -5.90 -15.11
C ILE A 196 -9.55 -4.62 -15.10
N LEU A 197 -9.22 -3.62 -15.92
CA LEU A 197 -9.95 -2.36 -15.99
C LEU A 197 -11.44 -2.55 -16.37
N ASN A 198 -11.74 -3.44 -17.32
CA ASN A 198 -13.11 -3.70 -17.75
C ASN A 198 -13.94 -4.37 -16.62
N VAL A 199 -13.33 -5.27 -15.86
CA VAL A 199 -13.98 -5.86 -14.66
C VAL A 199 -14.23 -4.79 -13.60
N PHE A 200 -13.23 -3.95 -13.31
CA PHE A 200 -13.37 -2.88 -12.30
C PHE A 200 -14.45 -1.86 -12.68
N LEU A 201 -14.50 -1.40 -13.94
CA LEU A 201 -15.49 -0.44 -14.42
C LEU A 201 -16.93 -0.95 -14.41
N LYS A 202 -17.14 -2.27 -14.43
CA LYS A 202 -18.48 -2.87 -14.33
C LYS A 202 -18.94 -3.07 -12.89
N ILE A 203 -18.00 -3.12 -11.93
CA ILE A 203 -18.26 -3.39 -10.53
C ILE A 203 -18.47 -2.10 -9.73
N ILE A 204 -17.74 -1.03 -10.08
CA ILE A 204 -17.90 0.32 -9.51
C ILE A 204 -19.13 1.00 -10.12
#